data_AF-A0A1X7TCG3-F1
#
_entry.id   AF-A0A1X7TCG3-F1
#
_cell.length_a   1.000
_cell.length_b   1.000
_cell.length_c   1.000
_cell.angle_alpha   90.00
_cell.angle_beta   90.00
_cell.angle_gamma   90.00
#
_symmetry.space_group_name_H-M   'P 1'
#
loop_
_entity.id
_entity.type
_entity.pdbx_description
1 polymer ?
#
loop_
_entity_poly.entity_id
_entity_poly.type
_entity_poly.pdbx_seq_one_letter_code
_entity_poly.pdbx_strand_id
1 'polypeptide(L)'
;MEAVADIADMHINVPNLTLEQREAMLNVDQKRIFDKIKSHLISQKEREDLLENESSRLLRLDNIKPLRMIISGVGGTGKSFLIEAIKCLVDDTWHPKSSEIMCAIVAPTGDLLQLPPVNGRPVFNKISNQLVKTRLGAANAVNIWKETVEYDELTINERQKGDETFFKMLDSVRHGCLTDDTIDTLKSRVFNVDACQKINELMLESLETEKIELACVDVVDESGSTGKFDKKQEKKLDKLKDQPSKTAGLETVLSLAVGCRVMLRRNIDVTVGLVNGAIGTVMGIYATHISIKFDHIDVPCDIER
;
A
#
# COMPACT_ATOMS: atom_id res chain seq x y z
N MET A 1 -9.76 30.98 -6.97
CA MET A 1 -10.98 30.30 -6.48
C MET A 1 -11.25 29.03 -7.31
N GLU A 2 -10.22 28.25 -7.64
CA GLU A 2 -10.36 27.00 -8.43
C GLU A 2 -9.08 26.16 -8.28
N ALA A 3 -8.83 25.63 -7.08
CA ALA A 3 -7.68 24.76 -6.81
C ALA A 3 -7.89 23.76 -5.65
N VAL A 4 -9.12 23.54 -5.17
CA VAL A 4 -9.39 22.78 -3.92
C VAL A 4 -10.54 21.77 -4.06
N ALA A 5 -10.70 21.18 -5.24
CA ALA A 5 -11.56 20.01 -5.48
C ALA A 5 -10.90 19.30 -6.69
N ASP A 6 -10.26 18.14 -6.63
CA ASP A 6 -10.53 16.95 -5.84
C ASP A 6 -9.21 16.20 -5.59
N ILE A 7 -8.55 16.52 -4.47
CA ILE A 7 -7.62 15.61 -3.80
C ILE A 7 -8.46 14.83 -2.79
N ALA A 8 -9.39 14.03 -3.31
CA ALA A 8 -10.05 12.98 -2.55
C ALA A 8 -9.32 11.68 -2.84
N ASP A 9 -8.76 11.09 -1.78
CA ASP A 9 -8.15 9.77 -1.78
C ASP A 9 -8.92 8.77 -2.66
N MET A 10 -8.30 8.27 -3.73
CA MET A 10 -8.85 7.18 -4.55
C MET A 10 -8.74 5.81 -3.86
N HIS A 11 -9.10 5.75 -2.56
CA HIS A 11 -9.68 4.55 -1.95
C HIS A 11 -11.22 4.58 -1.99
N ILE A 12 -11.81 5.58 -2.63
CA ILE A 12 -13.24 5.56 -2.92
C ILE A 12 -13.46 4.52 -4.03
N ASN A 13 -13.99 3.36 -3.63
CA ASN A 13 -14.87 2.55 -4.46
C ASN A 13 -15.98 3.50 -4.96
N VAL A 14 -15.80 4.19 -6.09
CA VAL A 14 -16.89 4.93 -6.73
C VAL A 14 -17.81 3.87 -7.32
N PRO A 15 -18.94 3.53 -6.68
CA PRO A 15 -19.78 2.46 -7.17
C PRO A 15 -20.48 3.00 -8.42
N ASN A 16 -20.50 2.21 -9.50
CA ASN A 16 -21.30 2.41 -10.72
C ASN A 16 -20.70 3.26 -11.87
N LEU A 17 -19.38 3.31 -12.03
CA LEU A 17 -18.81 3.78 -13.31
C LEU A 17 -18.90 2.67 -14.37
N THR A 18 -19.42 3.00 -15.56
CA THR A 18 -19.40 2.13 -16.74
C THR A 18 -17.98 1.92 -17.27
N LEU A 19 -17.76 0.90 -18.09
CA LEU A 19 -16.46 0.67 -18.74
C LEU A 19 -16.00 1.89 -19.54
N GLU A 20 -16.89 2.51 -20.31
CA GLU A 20 -16.61 3.69 -21.11
C GLU A 20 -16.15 4.88 -20.24
N GLN A 21 -16.82 5.09 -19.09
CA GLN A 21 -16.44 6.14 -18.16
C GLN A 21 -15.06 5.86 -17.52
N ARG A 22 -14.81 4.61 -17.12
CA ARG A 22 -13.49 4.22 -16.58
C ARG A 22 -12.39 4.42 -17.61
N GLU A 23 -12.63 4.02 -18.85
CA GLU A 23 -11.70 4.14 -19.96
C GLU A 23 -11.34 5.60 -20.26
N ALA A 24 -12.31 6.51 -20.19
CA ALA A 24 -12.11 7.94 -20.39
C ALA A 24 -11.31 8.62 -19.25
N MET A 25 -11.33 8.03 -18.04
CA MET A 25 -10.62 8.54 -16.87
C MET A 25 -9.19 8.00 -16.74
N LEU A 26 -8.79 7.01 -17.54
CA LEU A 26 -7.42 6.49 -17.52
C LEU A 26 -6.45 7.55 -18.05
N ASN A 27 -5.35 7.78 -17.33
CA ASN A 27 -4.26 8.58 -17.88
C ASN A 27 -3.57 7.83 -19.05
N VAL A 28 -2.73 8.54 -19.81
CA VAL A 28 -2.10 8.00 -21.03
C VAL A 28 -1.36 6.68 -20.80
N ASP A 29 -0.69 6.53 -19.65
CA ASP A 29 0.12 5.34 -19.37
C ASP A 29 -0.72 4.16 -18.89
N GLN A 30 -1.72 4.41 -18.05
CA GLN A 30 -2.73 3.41 -17.69
C GLN A 30 -3.49 2.94 -18.94
N LYS A 31 -3.86 3.87 -19.82
CA LYS A 31 -4.60 3.62 -21.06
C LYS A 31 -3.81 2.73 -22.02
N ARG A 32 -2.51 2.98 -22.17
CA ARG A 32 -1.59 2.12 -22.95
C ARG A 32 -1.63 0.65 -22.49
N ILE A 33 -1.55 0.40 -21.19
CA ILE A 33 -1.60 -0.95 -20.63
C ILE A 33 -2.99 -1.55 -20.77
N PHE A 34 -4.03 -0.77 -20.48
CA PHE A 34 -5.42 -1.18 -20.61
C PHE A 34 -5.76 -1.60 -22.03
N ASP A 35 -5.34 -0.83 -23.04
CA ASP A 35 -5.59 -1.13 -24.47
C ASP A 35 -4.87 -2.40 -24.93
N LYS A 36 -3.66 -2.66 -24.41
CA LYS A 36 -2.93 -3.90 -24.65
C LYS A 36 -3.72 -5.11 -24.11
N ILE A 37 -4.27 -5.01 -22.90
CA ILE A 37 -5.10 -6.05 -22.30
C ILE A 37 -6.39 -6.22 -23.08
N LYS A 38 -7.09 -5.11 -23.40
CA LYS A 38 -8.33 -5.09 -24.18
C LYS A 38 -8.18 -5.78 -25.53
N SER A 39 -7.13 -5.45 -26.28
CA SER A 39 -6.82 -6.12 -27.54
C SER A 39 -6.64 -7.64 -27.38
N HIS A 40 -5.93 -8.06 -26.33
CA HIS A 40 -5.74 -9.48 -26.05
C HIS A 40 -7.06 -10.19 -25.70
N LEU A 41 -7.88 -9.61 -24.82
CA LEU A 41 -9.16 -10.19 -24.39
C LEU A 41 -10.15 -10.29 -25.54
N ILE A 42 -10.26 -9.24 -26.39
CA ILE A 42 -11.11 -9.26 -27.58
C ILE A 42 -10.66 -10.36 -28.54
N SER A 43 -9.35 -10.48 -28.82
CA SER A 43 -8.84 -11.54 -29.70
C SER A 43 -9.09 -12.94 -29.15
N GLN A 44 -9.05 -13.13 -27.83
CA GLN A 44 -9.42 -14.39 -27.21
C GLN A 44 -10.92 -14.68 -27.37
N LYS A 45 -11.77 -13.68 -27.12
CA LYS A 45 -13.22 -13.80 -27.23
C LYS A 45 -13.67 -14.16 -28.65
N GLU A 46 -13.12 -13.48 -29.65
CA GLU A 46 -13.37 -13.78 -31.07
C GLU A 46 -13.03 -15.24 -31.42
N ARG A 47 -11.91 -15.76 -30.93
CA ARG A 47 -11.51 -17.16 -31.14
C ARG A 47 -12.43 -18.14 -30.44
N GLU A 48 -12.88 -17.82 -29.23
CA GLU A 48 -13.86 -18.62 -28.49
C GLU A 48 -15.17 -18.73 -29.25
N ASP A 49 -15.71 -17.60 -29.73
CA ASP A 49 -16.99 -17.55 -30.45
C ASP A 49 -16.91 -18.28 -31.81
N LEU A 50 -15.74 -18.27 -32.48
CA LEU A 50 -15.50 -19.10 -33.66
C LEU A 50 -15.52 -20.61 -33.35
N LEU A 51 -14.96 -21.01 -32.20
CA LEU A 51 -14.88 -22.42 -31.79
C LEU A 51 -16.22 -22.99 -31.31
N GLU A 52 -17.13 -22.16 -30.80
CA GLU A 52 -18.48 -22.62 -30.47
C GLU A 52 -19.33 -22.98 -31.68
N ASN A 53 -19.02 -22.36 -32.82
CA ASN A 53 -19.72 -22.61 -34.08
C ASN A 53 -19.19 -23.84 -34.85
N GLU A 54 -18.05 -24.43 -34.43
CA GLU A 54 -17.50 -25.66 -35.00
C GLU A 54 -17.61 -26.84 -34.02
N SER A 55 -18.19 -27.96 -34.46
CA SER A 55 -18.49 -29.16 -33.64
C SER A 55 -17.28 -29.90 -33.03
N SER A 56 -16.09 -29.30 -33.01
CA SER A 56 -14.82 -29.87 -32.55
C SER A 56 -14.17 -29.03 -31.45
N ARG A 57 -14.88 -28.87 -30.32
CA ARG A 57 -14.44 -28.13 -29.12
C ARG A 57 -13.17 -28.67 -28.44
N LEU A 58 -12.87 -29.97 -28.58
CA LEU A 58 -11.82 -30.65 -27.80
C LEU A 58 -10.40 -30.57 -28.38
N LEU A 59 -10.20 -30.10 -29.62
CA LEU A 59 -8.91 -30.16 -30.32
C LEU A 59 -8.20 -28.82 -30.54
N ARG A 60 -8.76 -27.69 -30.06
CA ARG A 60 -8.23 -26.34 -30.41
C ARG A 60 -8.00 -25.36 -29.25
N LEU A 61 -8.35 -25.73 -28.01
CA LEU A 61 -8.04 -24.91 -26.83
C LEU A 61 -6.53 -24.81 -26.55
N ASP A 62 -5.73 -25.75 -27.07
CA ASP A 62 -4.27 -25.79 -26.88
C ASP A 62 -3.51 -24.61 -27.50
N ASN A 63 -4.15 -23.80 -28.35
CA ASN A 63 -3.53 -22.65 -29.02
C ASN A 63 -3.88 -21.28 -28.41
N ILE A 64 -4.70 -21.22 -27.35
CA ILE A 64 -4.99 -19.96 -26.67
C ILE A 64 -3.94 -19.75 -25.57
N LYS A 65 -2.93 -18.93 -25.87
CA LYS A 65 -1.93 -18.54 -24.88
C LYS A 65 -2.58 -17.57 -23.87
N PRO A 66 -2.63 -17.91 -22.57
CA PRO A 66 -3.17 -17.02 -21.56
C PRO A 66 -2.32 -15.76 -21.42
N LEU A 67 -2.95 -14.61 -21.19
CA LEU A 67 -2.25 -13.38 -20.83
C LEU A 67 -1.62 -13.54 -19.44
N ARG A 68 -0.31 -13.42 -19.36
CA ARG A 68 0.44 -13.44 -18.11
C ARG A 68 1.27 -12.17 -18.07
N MET A 69 0.89 -11.23 -17.21
CA MET A 69 1.49 -9.90 -17.19
C MET A 69 1.70 -9.42 -15.74
N ILE A 70 2.86 -8.83 -15.46
CA ILE A 70 3.12 -8.02 -14.27
C ILE A 70 3.03 -6.56 -14.69
N ILE A 71 2.20 -5.80 -13.97
CA ILE A 71 2.15 -4.35 -14.07
C ILE A 71 2.73 -3.78 -12.78
N SER A 72 3.90 -3.17 -12.87
CA SER A 72 4.56 -2.50 -11.75
C SER A 72 4.23 -1.01 -11.73
N GLY A 73 4.47 -0.36 -10.60
CA GLY A 73 4.44 1.10 -10.50
C GLY A 73 4.54 1.56 -9.06
N VAL A 74 5.09 2.75 -8.85
CA VAL A 74 5.21 3.38 -7.52
C VAL A 74 3.85 3.68 -6.89
N GLY A 75 3.83 3.98 -5.59
CA GLY A 75 2.62 4.49 -4.93
C GLY A 75 2.21 5.82 -5.58
N GLY A 76 0.93 5.94 -5.98
CA GLY A 76 0.44 7.13 -6.70
C GLY A 76 0.22 6.93 -8.20
N THR A 77 0.55 5.77 -8.78
CA THR A 77 0.32 5.50 -10.21
C THR A 77 -1.11 5.05 -10.58
N GLY A 78 -2.03 4.99 -9.61
CA GLY A 78 -3.43 4.58 -9.83
C GLY A 78 -3.64 3.11 -10.18
N LYS A 79 -2.76 2.20 -9.73
CA LYS A 79 -2.89 0.74 -9.94
C LYS A 79 -4.27 0.19 -9.60
N SER A 80 -4.85 0.58 -8.45
CA SER A 80 -6.17 0.12 -8.03
C SER A 80 -7.25 0.51 -9.03
N PHE A 81 -7.18 1.74 -9.57
CA PHE A 81 -8.13 2.19 -10.59
C PHE A 81 -8.00 1.39 -11.88
N LEU A 82 -6.77 1.11 -12.32
CA LEU A 82 -6.50 0.26 -13.49
C LEU A 82 -7.03 -1.17 -13.28
N ILE A 83 -6.85 -1.75 -12.09
CA ILE A 83 -7.39 -3.08 -11.74
C ILE A 83 -8.91 -3.09 -11.86
N GLU A 84 -9.60 -2.08 -11.33
CA GLU A 84 -11.07 -1.98 -11.43
C GLU A 84 -11.56 -1.78 -12.87
N ALA A 85 -10.82 -1.03 -13.70
CA ALA A 85 -11.12 -0.91 -15.13
C ALA A 85 -10.98 -2.27 -15.85
N ILE A 86 -9.91 -3.03 -15.55
CA ILE A 86 -9.69 -4.36 -16.14
C ILE A 86 -10.77 -5.35 -15.70
N LYS A 87 -11.21 -5.30 -14.42
CA LYS A 87 -12.35 -6.10 -13.94
C LYS A 87 -13.60 -5.84 -14.76
N CYS A 88 -13.96 -4.56 -14.90
CA CYS A 88 -15.13 -4.14 -15.67
C CYS A 88 -15.05 -4.60 -17.14
N LEU A 89 -13.85 -4.52 -17.74
CA LEU A 89 -13.62 -4.99 -19.11
C LEU A 89 -13.85 -6.49 -19.27
N VAL A 90 -13.36 -7.29 -18.33
CA VAL A 90 -13.57 -8.75 -18.34
C VAL A 90 -15.04 -9.07 -18.16
N ASP A 91 -15.70 -8.43 -17.20
CA ASP A 91 -17.12 -8.64 -16.93
C ASP A 91 -17.97 -8.31 -18.16
N ASP A 92 -17.73 -7.17 -18.82
CA ASP A 92 -18.44 -6.77 -20.05
C ASP A 92 -18.19 -7.73 -21.23
N THR A 93 -16.96 -8.26 -21.37
CA THR A 93 -16.58 -9.15 -22.48
C THR A 93 -17.26 -10.53 -22.38
N TRP A 94 -17.48 -11.03 -21.16
CA TRP A 94 -18.04 -12.38 -20.92
C TRP A 94 -19.40 -12.39 -20.20
N HIS A 95 -20.05 -11.23 -20.06
CA HIS A 95 -21.29 -11.01 -19.31
C HIS A 95 -22.44 -12.03 -19.54
N PRO A 96 -22.66 -12.63 -20.74
CA PRO A 96 -23.73 -13.62 -20.93
C PRO A 96 -23.38 -15.07 -20.50
N LYS A 97 -22.09 -15.39 -20.31
CA LYS A 97 -21.59 -16.75 -19.98
C LYS A 97 -21.02 -16.84 -18.56
N SER A 98 -21.22 -15.79 -17.74
CA SER A 98 -20.51 -15.57 -16.48
C SER A 98 -20.77 -16.62 -15.39
N SER A 99 -21.79 -17.48 -15.54
CA SER A 99 -22.04 -18.56 -14.59
C SER A 99 -20.96 -19.67 -14.62
N GLU A 100 -20.14 -19.77 -15.67
CA GLU A 100 -19.10 -20.81 -15.80
C GLU A 100 -17.65 -20.27 -15.94
N ILE A 101 -17.45 -18.97 -16.17
CA ILE A 101 -16.11 -18.42 -16.43
C ILE A 101 -15.54 -17.81 -15.14
N MET A 102 -14.55 -18.49 -14.54
CA MET A 102 -13.77 -17.93 -13.44
C MET A 102 -12.61 -17.09 -13.97
N CYS A 103 -12.75 -15.76 -13.97
CA CYS A 103 -11.59 -14.87 -14.10
C CYS A 103 -10.90 -14.72 -12.74
N ALA A 104 -9.74 -15.37 -12.57
CA ALA A 104 -8.92 -15.18 -11.39
C ALA A 104 -7.99 -13.96 -11.59
N ILE A 105 -8.38 -12.80 -11.08
CA ILE A 105 -7.50 -11.63 -11.03
C ILE A 105 -6.65 -11.73 -9.77
N VAL A 106 -5.38 -12.08 -9.96
CA VAL A 106 -4.37 -12.06 -8.90
C VAL A 106 -3.52 -10.81 -9.11
N ALA A 107 -3.82 -9.75 -8.38
CA ALA A 107 -3.12 -8.46 -8.46
C ALA A 107 -2.30 -8.22 -7.17
N PRO A 108 -1.13 -8.87 -6.99
CA PRO A 108 -0.23 -8.51 -5.91
C PRO A 108 0.32 -7.11 -6.21
N THR A 109 -0.26 -6.09 -5.59
CA THR A 109 0.20 -4.71 -5.77
C THR A 109 1.48 -4.48 -4.98
N GLY A 110 2.53 -4.02 -5.65
CA GLY A 110 3.80 -3.68 -5.03
C GLY A 110 4.72 -3.02 -6.06
N ASP A 111 5.81 -2.43 -5.59
CA ASP A 111 6.88 -1.92 -6.44
C ASP A 111 8.10 -2.83 -6.27
N LEU A 112 8.56 -3.42 -7.37
CA LEU A 112 9.66 -4.38 -7.36
C LEU A 112 10.99 -3.77 -6.89
N LEU A 113 11.12 -2.45 -6.98
CA LEU A 113 12.30 -1.69 -6.55
C LEU A 113 12.21 -1.18 -5.11
N GLN A 114 11.16 -1.55 -4.37
CA GLN A 114 11.10 -1.33 -2.93
C GLN A 114 11.86 -2.41 -2.15
N LEU A 115 11.57 -2.50 -0.84
CA LEU A 115 12.25 -3.42 0.06
C LEU A 115 12.11 -4.87 -0.41
N PRO A 116 13.23 -5.63 -0.50
CA PRO A 116 13.18 -7.04 -0.83
C PRO A 116 12.50 -7.83 0.32
N PRO A 117 12.02 -9.06 0.03
CA PRO A 117 11.45 -9.92 1.06
C PRO A 117 12.41 -10.13 2.25
N VAL A 118 11.93 -9.86 3.48
CA VAL A 118 12.72 -10.05 4.70
C VAL A 118 13.06 -11.54 4.86
N ASN A 119 14.35 -11.86 4.93
CA ASN A 119 14.88 -13.24 4.96
C ASN A 119 14.41 -14.14 3.81
N GLY A 120 13.91 -13.54 2.72
CA GLY A 120 13.42 -14.23 1.54
C GLY A 120 14.27 -13.97 0.31
N ARG A 121 13.92 -14.61 -0.81
CA ARG A 121 14.47 -14.31 -2.12
C ARG A 121 13.34 -13.81 -3.01
N PRO A 122 13.58 -12.80 -3.88
CA PRO A 122 12.59 -12.39 -4.85
C PRO A 122 12.15 -13.56 -5.74
N VAL A 123 10.86 -13.59 -6.09
CA VAL A 123 10.24 -14.69 -6.86
C VAL A 123 10.78 -14.82 -8.29
N PHE A 124 11.33 -13.74 -8.83
CA PHE A 124 11.96 -13.68 -10.15
C PHE A 124 13.43 -14.14 -10.15
N ASN A 125 14.02 -14.43 -8.99
CA ASN A 125 15.38 -14.94 -8.95
C ASN A 125 15.45 -16.35 -9.54
N LYS A 126 16.58 -16.67 -10.19
CA LYS A 126 16.83 -18.01 -10.72
C LYS A 126 16.81 -19.02 -9.56
N ILE A 127 15.95 -20.03 -9.68
CA ILE A 127 15.92 -21.15 -8.74
C ILE A 127 17.14 -22.02 -9.02
N SER A 128 17.92 -22.36 -7.98
CA SER A 128 19.07 -23.25 -8.16
C SER A 128 18.62 -24.68 -8.42
N ASN A 129 19.33 -25.41 -9.27
CA ASN A 129 19.02 -26.82 -9.58
C ASN A 129 19.00 -27.69 -8.31
N GLN A 130 19.83 -27.37 -7.32
CA GLN A 130 19.82 -28.06 -6.03
C GLN A 130 18.51 -27.83 -5.27
N LEU A 131 17.97 -26.60 -5.29
CA LEU A 131 16.69 -26.29 -4.65
C LEU A 131 15.52 -26.96 -5.38
N VAL A 132 15.55 -26.96 -6.71
CA VAL A 132 14.56 -27.66 -7.56
C VAL A 132 14.56 -29.16 -7.22
N LYS A 133 15.73 -29.80 -7.20
CA LYS A 133 15.85 -31.21 -6.89
C LYS A 133 15.39 -31.54 -5.46
N THR A 134 15.74 -30.70 -4.49
CA THR A 134 15.43 -30.94 -3.07
C THR A 134 13.96 -30.68 -2.74
N ARG A 135 13.34 -29.65 -3.33
CA ARG A 135 11.95 -29.25 -2.99
C ARG A 135 10.88 -29.79 -3.94
N LEU A 136 11.20 -29.94 -5.23
CA LEU A 136 10.25 -30.36 -6.26
C LEU A 136 10.51 -31.78 -6.76
N GLY A 137 11.63 -32.41 -6.38
CA GLY A 137 12.01 -33.75 -6.87
C GLY A 137 12.28 -33.80 -8.38
N ALA A 138 12.33 -32.66 -9.06
CA ALA A 138 12.47 -32.56 -10.50
C ALA A 138 13.93 -32.26 -10.92
N ALA A 139 14.30 -32.68 -12.14
CA ALA A 139 15.59 -32.32 -12.73
C ALA A 139 15.65 -30.84 -13.15
N ASN A 140 14.50 -30.30 -13.60
CA ASN A 140 14.32 -28.93 -14.06
C ASN A 140 13.01 -28.36 -13.51
N ALA A 141 12.95 -27.04 -13.36
CA ALA A 141 11.71 -26.31 -13.08
C ALA A 141 11.67 -25.05 -13.94
N VAL A 142 10.49 -24.75 -14.47
CA VAL A 142 10.21 -23.51 -15.22
C VAL A 142 10.04 -22.38 -14.21
N ASN A 143 10.79 -21.30 -14.36
CA ASN A 143 10.48 -20.08 -13.61
C ASN A 143 9.38 -19.32 -14.37
N ILE A 144 8.13 -19.54 -13.99
CA ILE A 144 6.97 -18.92 -14.65
C ILE A 144 7.07 -17.38 -14.70
N TRP A 145 7.63 -16.75 -13.66
CA TRP A 145 7.80 -15.30 -13.57
C TRP A 145 8.79 -14.76 -14.59
N LYS A 146 9.80 -15.56 -14.95
CA LYS A 146 10.83 -15.16 -15.91
C LYS A 146 10.50 -15.57 -17.33
N GLU A 147 9.89 -16.73 -17.51
CA GLU A 147 9.76 -17.39 -18.80
C GLU A 147 8.40 -17.16 -19.48
N THR A 148 7.37 -16.83 -18.70
CA THR A 148 5.99 -16.79 -19.22
C THR A 148 5.27 -15.47 -18.99
N VAL A 149 5.79 -14.60 -18.12
CA VAL A 149 5.12 -13.36 -17.71
C VAL A 149 5.75 -12.17 -18.42
N GLU A 150 4.92 -11.37 -19.08
CA GLU A 150 5.30 -10.07 -19.64
C GLU A 150 5.39 -9.01 -18.53
N TYR A 151 6.33 -8.09 -18.64
CA TYR A 151 6.49 -6.98 -17.69
C TYR A 151 6.10 -5.66 -18.35
N ASP A 152 5.39 -4.83 -17.61
CA ASP A 152 5.12 -3.44 -17.98
C ASP A 152 5.06 -2.56 -16.72
N GLU A 153 5.29 -1.27 -16.89
CA GLU A 153 5.45 -0.34 -15.78
C GLU A 153 4.62 0.91 -15.98
N LEU A 154 3.92 1.31 -14.91
CA LEU A 154 3.30 2.61 -14.79
C LEU A 154 4.34 3.62 -14.29
N THR A 155 4.64 4.57 -15.14
CA THR A 155 5.66 5.61 -15.00
C THR A 155 5.08 6.96 -14.57
N ILE A 156 3.79 7.21 -14.84
CA ILE A 156 3.12 8.46 -14.42
C ILE A 156 2.69 8.35 -12.96
N ASN A 157 3.33 9.15 -12.11
CA ASN A 157 3.01 9.24 -10.69
C ASN A 157 2.16 10.48 -10.39
N GLU A 158 0.91 10.26 -9.99
CA GLU A 158 -0.04 11.33 -9.67
C GLU A 158 0.14 11.87 -8.23
N ARG A 159 0.89 11.19 -7.35
CA ARG A 159 1.08 11.62 -5.95
C ARG A 159 1.97 12.85 -5.84
N GLN A 160 3.02 12.95 -6.65
CA GLN A 160 3.93 14.11 -6.69
C GLN A 160 3.56 15.10 -7.81
N LYS A 161 2.30 15.11 -8.25
CA LYS A 161 1.84 15.99 -9.31
C LYS A 161 2.01 17.45 -8.89
N GLY A 162 2.89 18.17 -9.60
CA GLY A 162 3.24 19.56 -9.31
C GLY A 162 4.65 19.77 -8.72
N ASP A 163 5.34 18.72 -8.29
CA ASP A 163 6.72 18.78 -7.80
C ASP A 163 7.63 17.83 -8.59
N GLU A 164 8.04 18.28 -9.79
CA GLU A 164 8.88 17.50 -10.70
C GLU A 164 10.29 17.26 -10.11
N THR A 165 10.79 18.19 -9.31
CA THR A 165 12.10 18.06 -8.66
C THR A 165 12.06 16.94 -7.62
N PHE A 166 11.04 16.89 -6.77
CA PHE A 166 10.88 15.82 -5.81
C PHE A 166 10.63 14.48 -6.49
N PHE A 167 9.82 14.43 -7.54
CA PHE A 167 9.62 13.22 -8.34
C PHE A 167 10.95 12.66 -8.88
N LYS A 168 11.77 13.49 -9.53
CA LYS A 168 13.09 13.06 -10.07
C LYS A 168 14.01 12.55 -8.98
N MET A 169 14.05 13.21 -7.82
CA MET A 169 14.85 12.74 -6.69
C MET A 169 14.40 11.36 -6.19
N LEU A 170 13.08 11.14 -6.03
CA LEU A 170 12.55 9.85 -5.61
C LEU A 170 12.80 8.76 -6.66
N ASP A 171 12.69 9.08 -7.95
CA ASP A 171 12.94 8.13 -9.04
C ASP A 171 14.43 7.74 -9.12
N SER A 172 15.34 8.69 -8.91
CA SER A 172 16.77 8.44 -8.74
C SER A 172 17.06 7.53 -7.54
N VAL A 173 16.42 7.77 -6.39
CA VAL A 173 16.55 6.91 -5.20
C VAL A 173 16.06 5.50 -5.51
N ARG A 174 14.89 5.37 -6.14
CA ARG A 174 14.25 4.10 -6.49
C ARG A 174 15.13 3.21 -7.37
N HIS A 175 15.82 3.81 -8.35
CA HIS A 175 16.71 3.08 -9.27
C HIS A 175 18.16 2.95 -8.76
N GLY A 176 18.50 3.61 -7.65
CA GLY A 176 19.87 3.68 -7.15
C GLY A 176 20.80 4.57 -7.99
N CYS A 177 20.23 5.48 -8.78
CA CYS A 177 20.94 6.40 -9.68
C CYS A 177 20.93 7.83 -9.10
N LEU A 178 21.53 7.99 -7.93
CA LEU A 178 21.59 9.28 -7.22
C LEU A 178 22.61 10.22 -7.88
N THR A 179 22.21 11.46 -8.14
CA THR A 179 23.13 12.55 -8.50
C THR A 179 23.70 13.21 -7.26
N ASP A 180 24.86 13.86 -7.39
CA ASP A 180 25.46 14.62 -6.28
C ASP A 180 24.49 15.70 -5.76
N ASP A 181 23.79 16.41 -6.65
CA ASP A 181 22.76 17.39 -6.29
C ASP A 181 21.62 16.78 -5.44
N THR A 182 21.19 15.56 -5.78
CA THR A 182 20.16 14.83 -5.01
C THR A 182 20.69 14.48 -3.63
N ILE A 183 21.92 13.99 -3.54
CA ILE A 183 22.57 13.63 -2.28
C ILE A 183 22.72 14.84 -1.38
N ASP A 184 23.20 15.96 -1.91
CA ASP A 184 23.40 17.19 -1.16
C ASP A 184 22.07 17.79 -0.69
N THR A 185 21.04 17.74 -1.55
CA THR A 185 19.69 18.12 -1.16
C THR A 185 19.18 17.25 -0.01
N LEU A 186 19.30 15.92 -0.10
CA LEU A 186 18.88 15.01 0.97
C LEU A 186 19.65 15.24 2.27
N LYS A 187 20.98 15.44 2.19
CA LYS A 187 21.82 15.77 3.35
C LYS A 187 21.41 17.09 4.01
N SER A 188 21.04 18.10 3.22
CA SER A 188 20.56 19.39 3.75
C SER A 188 19.26 19.27 4.55
N ARG A 189 18.49 18.20 4.30
CA ARG A 189 17.23 17.90 5.01
C ARG A 189 17.42 16.99 6.22
N VAL A 190 18.65 16.55 6.51
CA VAL A 190 18.95 15.82 7.75
C VAL A 190 18.98 16.81 8.90
N PHE A 191 17.98 16.74 9.77
CA PHE A 191 17.95 17.47 11.03
C PHE A 191 18.33 16.54 12.19
N ASN A 192 18.87 17.10 13.27
CA ASN A 192 19.11 16.35 14.49
C ASN A 192 17.75 15.91 15.07
N VAL A 193 17.62 14.65 15.50
CA VAL A 193 16.41 14.10 16.14
C VAL A 193 16.00 14.93 17.36
N ASP A 194 16.97 15.48 18.10
CA ASP A 194 16.72 16.39 19.23
C ASP A 194 15.97 17.66 18.78
N ALA A 195 16.17 18.10 17.53
CA ALA A 195 15.45 19.23 16.96
C ALA A 195 13.99 18.90 16.67
N CYS A 196 13.66 17.65 16.33
CA CYS A 196 12.26 17.23 16.13
C CYS A 196 11.47 17.28 17.44
N GLN A 197 12.04 16.75 18.52
CA GLN A 197 11.41 16.83 19.84
C GLN A 197 11.20 18.30 20.22
N LYS A 198 12.23 19.14 20.04
CA LYS A 198 12.14 20.56 20.33
C LYS A 198 11.11 21.30 19.47
N ILE A 199 10.98 20.94 18.19
CA ILE A 199 9.93 21.49 17.31
C ILE A 199 8.55 21.05 17.82
N ASN A 200 8.37 19.78 18.18
CA ASN A 200 7.09 19.29 18.70
C ASN A 200 6.72 19.99 20.01
N GLU A 201 7.68 20.18 20.90
CA GLU A 201 7.51 20.94 22.16
C GLU A 201 7.11 22.38 21.87
N LEU A 202 7.83 23.10 20.99
CA LEU A 202 7.50 24.47 20.61
C LEU A 202 6.13 24.60 19.92
N MET A 203 5.76 23.63 19.08
CA MET A 203 4.45 23.58 18.44
C MET A 203 3.34 23.37 19.48
N LEU A 204 3.54 22.50 20.47
CA LEU A 204 2.62 22.32 21.59
C LEU A 204 2.52 23.57 22.47
N GLU A 205 3.64 24.21 22.79
CA GLU A 205 3.68 25.46 23.56
C GLU A 205 3.04 26.64 22.82
N SER A 206 3.03 26.62 21.49
CA SER A 206 2.36 27.64 20.68
C SER A 206 0.84 27.54 20.69
N LEU A 207 0.28 26.41 21.16
CA LEU A 207 -1.16 26.25 21.32
C LEU A 207 -1.61 26.99 22.59
N GLU A 208 -2.65 27.81 22.48
CA GLU A 208 -3.22 28.57 23.60
C GLU A 208 -3.99 27.69 24.62
N THR A 209 -3.89 26.37 24.50
CA THR A 209 -4.66 25.40 25.29
C THR A 209 -3.79 24.66 26.30
N GLU A 210 -4.41 24.18 27.37
CA GLU A 210 -3.70 23.44 28.42
C GLU A 210 -3.04 22.15 27.88
N LYS A 211 -1.75 21.99 28.18
CA LYS A 211 -0.99 20.78 27.91
C LYS A 211 -1.32 19.72 28.95
N ILE A 212 -1.71 18.55 28.49
CA ILE A 212 -1.99 17.37 29.31
C ILE A 212 -0.92 16.31 29.03
N GLU A 213 -0.36 15.77 30.09
CA GLU A 213 0.59 14.66 30.02
C GLU A 213 -0.11 13.36 30.39
N LEU A 214 -0.13 12.40 29.47
CA LEU A 214 -0.69 11.07 29.68
C LEU A 214 0.48 10.10 29.91
N ALA A 215 0.54 9.49 31.09
CA ALA A 215 1.47 8.39 31.32
C ALA A 215 1.07 7.17 30.48
N CYS A 216 1.96 6.72 29.61
CA CYS A 216 1.76 5.51 28.82
C CYS A 216 2.03 4.30 29.72
N VAL A 217 0.99 3.50 29.97
CA VAL A 217 1.10 2.30 30.81
C VAL A 217 1.23 1.08 29.91
N ASP A 218 2.41 0.47 29.90
CA ASP A 218 2.60 -0.84 29.28
C ASP A 218 1.99 -1.90 30.19
N VAL A 219 0.84 -2.45 29.78
CA VAL A 219 0.21 -3.60 30.44
C VAL A 219 0.73 -4.88 29.79
N VAL A 220 1.27 -5.79 30.61
CA VAL A 220 1.65 -7.13 30.16
C VAL A 220 0.37 -7.96 30.08
N ASP A 221 0.05 -8.48 28.90
CA ASP A 221 -1.12 -9.34 28.70
C ASP A 221 -0.98 -10.63 29.53
N GLU A 222 -1.85 -10.80 30.53
CA GLU A 222 -1.89 -11.97 31.42
C GLU A 222 -2.51 -13.20 30.72
N SER A 223 -3.00 -13.07 29.48
CA SER A 223 -3.67 -14.13 28.71
C SER A 223 -2.84 -15.41 28.55
N GLY A 224 -1.53 -15.35 28.77
CA GLY A 224 -0.61 -16.48 28.60
C GLY A 224 -0.08 -17.16 29.86
N SER A 225 -0.29 -16.67 31.09
CA SER A 225 0.32 -17.29 32.28
C SER A 225 -0.37 -16.97 33.62
N THR A 226 -0.90 -18.01 34.27
CA THR A 226 -1.50 -17.96 35.62
C THR A 226 -0.46 -17.91 36.76
N GLY A 227 0.63 -17.18 36.60
CA GLY A 227 1.75 -17.20 37.55
C GLY A 227 2.24 -15.80 37.88
N LYS A 228 2.37 -15.50 39.18
CA LYS A 228 3.05 -14.30 39.71
C LYS A 228 4.25 -13.94 38.85
N PHE A 229 4.31 -12.67 38.43
CA PHE A 229 5.37 -12.08 37.62
C PHE A 229 6.76 -12.60 38.03
N ASP A 230 7.43 -13.25 37.08
CA ASP A 230 8.82 -13.64 37.30
C ASP A 230 9.66 -12.35 37.28
N LYS A 231 10.49 -12.10 38.30
CA LYS A 231 11.32 -10.87 38.45
C LYS A 231 12.17 -10.54 37.21
N LYS A 232 12.36 -11.52 36.32
CA LYS A 232 13.04 -11.40 35.04
C LYS A 232 12.23 -10.65 33.98
N GLN A 233 10.90 -10.74 34.00
CA GLN A 233 10.01 -10.00 33.09
C GLN A 233 9.92 -8.53 33.50
N GLU A 234 9.75 -8.22 34.80
CA GLU A 234 9.80 -6.84 35.32
C GLU A 234 11.13 -6.15 34.98
N LYS A 235 12.26 -6.83 35.21
CA LYS A 235 13.59 -6.32 34.82
C LYS A 235 13.77 -6.12 33.32
N LYS A 236 13.02 -6.82 32.47
CA LYS A 236 13.03 -6.58 31.02
C LYS A 236 12.16 -5.38 30.66
N LEU A 237 11.01 -5.23 31.30
CA LEU A 237 10.13 -4.07 31.12
C LEU A 237 10.81 -2.77 31.57
N ASP A 238 11.47 -2.77 32.72
CA ASP A 238 12.24 -1.60 33.20
C ASP A 238 13.36 -1.20 32.23
N LYS A 239 13.99 -2.16 31.56
CA LYS A 239 15.03 -1.87 30.54
C LYS A 239 14.47 -1.32 29.23
N LEU A 240 13.16 -1.43 29.00
CA LEU A 240 12.50 -0.96 27.79
C LEU A 240 11.97 0.48 27.93
N LYS A 241 11.73 0.94 29.17
CA LYS A 241 11.26 2.30 29.47
C LYS A 241 12.15 3.40 28.88
N ASP A 242 13.46 3.15 28.81
CA ASP A 242 14.44 4.12 28.31
C ASP A 242 14.74 3.98 26.80
N GLN A 243 14.02 3.11 26.05
CA GLN A 243 14.26 2.88 24.62
C GLN A 243 12.97 2.95 23.79
N PRO A 244 12.56 4.15 23.34
CA PRO A 244 11.36 4.35 22.50
C PRO A 244 11.40 3.53 21.21
N SER A 245 12.59 3.28 20.65
CA SER A 245 12.78 2.46 19.45
C SER A 245 12.32 1.01 19.60
N LYS A 246 12.21 0.51 20.85
CA LYS A 246 11.75 -0.84 21.16
C LYS A 246 10.27 -0.90 21.60
N THR A 247 9.60 0.24 21.75
CA THR A 247 8.18 0.37 22.12
C THR A 247 7.33 0.87 20.93
N ALA A 248 7.69 0.48 19.70
CA ALA A 248 7.08 0.99 18.46
C ALA A 248 7.16 2.54 18.30
N GLY A 249 8.13 3.18 18.97
CA GLY A 249 8.32 4.63 18.97
C GLY A 249 7.36 5.37 19.88
N LEU A 250 6.76 4.70 20.87
CA LEU A 250 5.92 5.35 21.88
C LEU A 250 6.77 5.80 23.07
N GLU A 251 6.61 7.06 23.44
CA GLU A 251 7.23 7.65 24.62
C GLU A 251 6.51 7.18 25.90
N THR A 252 7.20 7.23 27.03
CA THR A 252 6.64 6.87 28.35
C THR A 252 5.60 7.87 28.83
N VAL A 253 5.64 9.10 28.32
CA VAL A 253 4.68 10.16 28.60
C VAL A 253 4.28 10.79 27.28
N LEU A 254 3.00 10.74 26.95
CA LEU A 254 2.45 11.38 25.76
C LEU A 254 1.92 12.77 26.13
N SER A 255 2.53 13.81 25.57
CA SER A 255 2.08 15.20 25.73
C SER A 255 1.05 15.56 24.66
N LEU A 256 -0.15 15.99 25.08
CA LEU A 256 -1.24 16.39 24.18
C LEU A 256 -1.82 17.75 24.56
N ALA A 257 -2.37 18.44 23.58
CA ALA A 257 -3.11 19.68 23.75
C ALA A 257 -4.21 19.74 22.68
N VAL A 258 -5.30 20.46 22.95
CA VAL A 258 -6.36 20.63 21.94
C VAL A 258 -5.80 21.42 20.75
N GLY A 259 -6.04 20.94 19.55
CA GLY A 259 -5.48 21.49 18.31
C GLY A 259 -4.14 20.89 17.89
N CYS A 260 -3.52 20.01 18.69
CA CYS A 260 -2.28 19.35 18.27
C CYS A 260 -2.53 18.26 17.22
N ARG A 261 -1.49 17.96 16.43
CA ARG A 261 -1.50 16.91 15.40
C ARG A 261 -1.03 15.59 15.99
N VAL A 262 -1.79 14.53 15.75
CA VAL A 262 -1.51 13.18 16.26
C VAL A 262 -1.53 12.17 15.13
N MET A 263 -0.76 11.09 15.27
CA MET A 263 -0.72 9.98 14.32
C MET A 263 -0.98 8.66 15.05
N LEU A 264 -1.91 7.84 14.56
CA LEU A 264 -2.13 6.49 15.07
C LEU A 264 -0.93 5.60 14.75
N ARG A 265 -0.49 4.82 15.75
CA ARG A 265 0.65 3.88 15.64
C ARG A 265 0.22 2.41 15.57
N ARG A 266 -1.09 2.15 15.69
CA ARG A 266 -1.71 0.82 15.65
C ARG A 266 -3.03 0.88 14.90
N ASN A 267 -3.43 -0.24 14.33
CA ASN A 267 -4.75 -0.39 13.72
C ASN A 267 -5.78 -0.58 14.84
N ILE A 268 -6.83 0.23 14.83
CA ILE A 268 -7.96 0.12 15.76
C ILE A 268 -9.12 -0.51 15.01
N ASP A 269 -9.55 0.13 13.92
CA ASP A 269 -10.62 -0.38 13.07
C ASP A 269 -10.33 -0.04 11.60
N VAL A 270 -10.03 -1.09 10.83
CA VAL A 270 -9.69 -0.98 9.40
C VAL A 270 -10.92 -0.61 8.57
N THR A 271 -12.13 -0.95 9.02
CA THR A 271 -13.37 -0.74 8.25
C THR A 271 -13.73 0.74 8.16
N VAL A 272 -13.40 1.51 9.19
CA VAL A 272 -13.62 2.97 9.25
C VAL A 272 -12.34 3.77 9.00
N GLY A 273 -11.23 3.12 8.62
CA GLY A 273 -9.98 3.79 8.27
C GLY A 273 -9.13 4.25 9.48
N LEU A 274 -9.39 3.76 10.69
CA LEU A 274 -8.55 3.99 11.88
C LEU A 274 -7.35 3.03 11.87
N VAL A 275 -6.41 3.33 10.98
CA VAL A 275 -5.22 2.50 10.71
C VAL A 275 -3.93 3.19 11.16
N ASN A 276 -2.88 2.39 11.36
CA ASN A 276 -1.55 2.90 11.62
C ASN A 276 -1.11 3.87 10.52
N GLY A 277 -0.66 5.07 10.91
CA GLY A 277 -0.30 6.17 10.02
C GLY A 277 -1.41 7.19 9.80
N ALA A 278 -2.65 6.93 10.22
CA ALA A 278 -3.74 7.91 10.18
C ALA A 278 -3.38 9.14 11.01
N ILE A 279 -3.46 10.33 10.41
CA ILE A 279 -3.14 11.61 11.05
C ILE A 279 -4.42 12.39 11.29
N GLY A 280 -4.51 13.06 12.43
CA GLY A 280 -5.65 13.90 12.78
C GLY A 280 -5.29 15.04 13.72
N THR A 281 -6.28 15.85 14.01
CA THR A 281 -6.20 16.98 14.94
C THR A 281 -7.04 16.68 16.18
N VAL A 282 -6.47 16.88 17.36
CA VAL A 282 -7.17 16.69 18.64
C VAL A 282 -8.23 17.78 18.80
N MET A 283 -9.49 17.39 18.93
CA MET A 283 -10.64 18.28 19.11
C MET A 283 -11.00 18.46 20.58
N GLY A 284 -10.76 17.43 21.41
CA GLY A 284 -11.07 17.45 22.83
C GLY A 284 -10.36 16.33 23.57
N ILE A 285 -9.96 16.60 24.81
CA ILE A 285 -9.31 15.64 25.70
C ILE A 285 -10.23 15.44 26.91
N TYR A 286 -10.74 14.23 27.07
CA TYR A 286 -11.66 13.87 28.15
C TYR A 286 -11.04 12.81 29.06
N ALA A 287 -11.69 12.53 30.19
CA ALA A 287 -11.16 11.59 31.18
C ALA A 287 -11.00 10.16 30.63
N THR A 288 -11.90 9.72 29.75
CA THR A 288 -11.95 8.35 29.23
C THR A 288 -11.51 8.21 27.77
N HIS A 289 -11.53 9.29 27.00
CA HIS A 289 -11.27 9.27 25.56
C HIS A 289 -10.71 10.60 25.07
N ILE A 290 -10.10 10.56 23.90
CA ILE A 290 -9.59 11.72 23.16
C ILE A 290 -10.37 11.79 21.86
N SER A 291 -11.04 12.91 21.62
CA SER A 291 -11.76 13.15 20.38
C SER A 291 -10.81 13.71 19.33
N ILE A 292 -10.70 13.04 18.18
CA ILE A 292 -9.74 13.35 17.12
C ILE A 292 -10.50 13.45 15.79
N LYS A 293 -10.29 14.55 15.06
CA LYS A 293 -10.72 14.66 13.67
C LYS A 293 -9.58 14.20 12.77
N PHE A 294 -9.70 13.01 12.20
CA PHE A 294 -8.73 12.49 11.23
C PHE A 294 -8.90 13.17 9.86
N ASP A 295 -7.80 13.38 9.14
CA ASP A 295 -7.82 14.15 7.89
C ASP A 295 -8.68 13.51 6.81
N HIS A 296 -8.73 12.18 6.80
CA HIS A 296 -9.45 11.35 5.82
C HIS A 296 -10.83 10.87 6.32
N ILE A 297 -11.28 11.32 7.50
CA ILE A 297 -12.57 10.96 8.08
C ILE A 297 -13.35 12.24 8.40
N ASP A 298 -14.56 12.37 7.84
CA ASP A 298 -15.37 13.59 7.98
C ASP A 298 -15.84 13.84 9.42
N VAL A 299 -16.10 12.76 10.16
CA VAL A 299 -16.65 12.79 11.52
C VAL A 299 -15.53 12.59 12.54
N PRO A 300 -15.48 13.39 13.63
CA PRO A 300 -14.55 13.13 14.73
C PRO A 300 -14.73 11.73 15.32
N CYS A 301 -13.62 11.09 15.66
CA CYS A 301 -13.60 9.77 16.29
C CYS A 301 -13.10 9.90 17.73
N ASP A 302 -13.76 9.18 18.64
CA ASP A 302 -13.33 9.10 20.04
C ASP A 302 -12.43 7.89 20.24
N ILE A 303 -11.18 8.15 20.62
CA ILE A 303 -10.17 7.12 20.88
C ILE A 303 -10.04 6.95 22.39
N GLU A 304 -10.28 5.72 22.87
CA GLU A 304 -10.10 5.39 24.28
C GLU A 304 -8.65 5.60 24.73
N ARG A 305 -8.49 6.09 25.96
CA ARG A 305 -7.19 6.41 26.56
C ARG A 305 -6.45 5.17 27.06
#